data_AF-A0AAV2SBS1-F1
#
_entry.id   AF-A0AAV2SBS1-F1
#
_cell.length_a   1.000
_cell.length_b   1.000
_cell.length_c   1.000
_cell.angle_alpha   90.00
_cell.angle_beta   90.00
_cell.angle_gamma   90.00
#
_symmetry.space_group_name_H-M   'P 1'
#
loop_
_entity.id
_entity.type
_entity.pdbx_description
1 polymer ?
#
loop_
_entity_poly.entity_id
_entity_poly.type
_entity_poly.pdbx_seq_one_letter_code
_entity_poly.pdbx_strand_id
1 'polypeptide(L)'
;MKGGNRCLCGSSNWFWELLKIEENIVGVAMTPDLYHEKQVAELCALHSLNNLFQDSSAFSKTQLDSICYALSPDNWFNPHKSLLGTGNYDINVIMSALTTKGCAVVWFDKRKDPNIVALEKVVGFILNVPSEYRLGPVQLPLRRKHWVAIRSIRGVYYNLDSKLEAPEIIGKENELRNYLREELKCKDKEVFLIVTQEVEHYRSWNNENKLSDNEFIAAVASSLEDSDSQSSSFNPPGFKYIDQETASIENQLDGIISSKDKEENW
;
A
#
# COMPACT_ATOMS: atom_id res chain seq x y z
N MET A 1 40.34 2.44 13.26
CA MET A 1 39.56 3.60 12.80
C MET A 1 38.44 3.09 11.90
N LYS A 2 37.18 3.27 12.31
CA LYS A 2 36.00 2.69 11.67
C LYS A 2 35.68 3.47 10.37
N GLY A 3 35.82 2.81 9.22
CA GLY A 3 35.36 3.33 7.93
C GLY A 3 33.83 3.20 7.84
N GLY A 4 33.15 4.33 7.69
CA GLY A 4 31.70 4.37 7.52
C GLY A 4 31.27 3.81 6.17
N ASN A 5 30.44 2.77 6.20
CA ASN A 5 29.74 2.27 5.02
C ASN A 5 28.78 3.35 4.50
N ARG A 6 29.17 4.00 3.40
CA ARG A 6 28.26 4.81 2.57
C ARG A 6 27.25 3.86 1.93
N CYS A 7 25.98 3.93 2.32
CA CYS A 7 24.90 3.41 1.49
C CYS A 7 24.87 4.24 0.20
N LEU A 8 25.35 3.66 -0.88
CA LEU A 8 25.09 4.12 -2.24
C LEU A 8 23.69 3.60 -2.61
N CYS A 9 22.65 4.32 -2.25
CA CYS A 9 21.35 4.15 -2.91
C CYS A 9 21.43 4.90 -4.24
N GLY A 10 22.20 4.35 -5.18
CA GLY A 10 22.04 4.72 -6.58
C GLY A 10 20.63 4.37 -6.99
N SER A 11 19.93 5.31 -7.60
CA SER A 11 18.70 5.06 -8.34
C SER A 11 19.00 3.97 -9.37
N SER A 12 18.65 2.73 -9.03
CA SER A 12 18.93 1.57 -9.85
C SER A 12 17.92 1.51 -10.99
N ASN A 13 18.30 2.14 -12.11
CA ASN A 13 17.70 1.92 -13.44
C ASN A 13 17.98 0.51 -14.00
N TRP A 14 18.48 -0.43 -13.21
CA TRP A 14 18.90 -1.75 -13.66
C TRP A 14 17.76 -2.78 -13.78
N PHE A 15 16.56 -2.47 -13.30
CA PHE A 15 15.40 -3.37 -13.44
C PHE A 15 14.68 -3.23 -14.79
N TRP A 16 14.92 -2.14 -15.54
CA TRP A 16 14.24 -1.85 -16.81
C TRP A 16 14.88 -2.53 -18.04
N GLU A 17 16.09 -3.10 -17.93
CA GLU A 17 16.84 -3.58 -19.10
C GLU A 17 16.61 -5.06 -19.45
N LEU A 18 15.87 -5.84 -18.65
CA LEU A 18 15.74 -7.31 -18.83
C LEU A 18 14.31 -7.85 -19.03
N LEU A 19 13.33 -6.99 -19.34
CA LEU A 19 12.00 -7.39 -19.78
C LEU A 19 11.59 -6.60 -21.05
N LYS A 20 12.37 -6.78 -22.12
CA LYS A 20 11.80 -6.74 -23.48
C LYS A 20 11.29 -8.16 -23.75
N ILE A 21 10.14 -8.28 -24.41
CA ILE A 21 9.29 -9.49 -24.65
C ILE A 21 8.14 -9.51 -23.62
N GLU A 22 6.88 -9.15 -23.89
CA GLU A 22 6.07 -8.80 -25.07
C GLU A 22 5.10 -7.66 -24.67
N GLU A 23 4.92 -6.67 -25.56
CA GLU A 23 3.87 -5.63 -25.62
C GLU A 23 3.28 -4.99 -24.33
N ASN A 24 4.05 -4.04 -23.77
CA ASN A 24 3.67 -2.61 -23.64
C ASN A 24 2.40 -2.20 -22.85
N ILE A 25 2.45 -2.16 -21.50
CA ILE A 25 1.85 -1.08 -20.68
C ILE A 25 2.76 -0.77 -19.49
N VAL A 26 3.77 0.07 -19.69
CA VAL A 26 4.30 0.96 -18.64
C VAL A 26 3.86 2.36 -19.06
N GLY A 27 2.60 2.68 -18.79
CA GLY A 27 1.94 3.89 -19.28
C GLY A 27 1.73 4.89 -18.15
N VAL A 28 2.13 6.14 -18.39
CA VAL A 28 1.61 7.29 -17.65
C VAL A 28 0.08 7.24 -17.73
N ALA A 29 -0.60 7.07 -16.60
CA ALA A 29 -2.05 7.00 -16.57
C ALA A 29 -2.65 8.41 -16.68
N MET A 30 -3.03 8.82 -17.89
CA MET A 30 -4.00 9.90 -18.07
C MET A 30 -5.39 9.38 -17.66
N THR A 31 -5.64 9.33 -16.36
CA THR A 31 -6.98 9.09 -15.82
C THR A 31 -7.63 10.47 -15.60
N PRO A 32 -8.65 10.86 -16.40
CA PRO A 32 -9.19 12.23 -16.39
C PRO A 32 -9.67 12.74 -15.03
N ASP A 33 -9.92 11.82 -14.09
CA ASP A 33 -10.48 12.10 -12.76
C ASP A 33 -9.46 11.92 -11.61
N LEU A 34 -8.19 11.65 -11.91
CA LEU A 34 -7.16 11.47 -10.88
C LEU A 34 -6.52 12.81 -10.54
N TYR A 35 -6.63 13.17 -9.27
CA TYR A 35 -6.04 14.39 -8.75
C TYR A 35 -4.55 14.22 -8.45
N HIS A 36 -3.71 15.01 -9.12
CA HIS A 36 -2.28 15.06 -8.86
C HIS A 36 -1.78 16.49 -8.75
N GLU A 37 -1.35 16.85 -7.55
CA GLU A 37 -0.73 18.14 -7.25
C GLU A 37 0.78 18.04 -7.33
N LYS A 38 1.36 18.85 -8.22
CA LYS A 38 2.81 18.98 -8.36
C LYS A 38 3.38 19.90 -7.29
N GLN A 39 4.60 19.60 -6.86
CA GLN A 39 5.26 20.33 -5.81
C GLN A 39 5.60 21.75 -6.25
N VAL A 40 5.24 22.71 -5.39
CA VAL A 40 5.73 24.08 -5.48
C VAL A 40 6.57 24.38 -4.22
N ALA A 41 7.78 24.89 -4.42
CA ALA A 41 8.74 25.21 -3.35
C ALA A 41 9.04 23.99 -2.44
N GLU A 42 8.99 24.11 -1.11
CA GLU A 42 9.27 23.03 -0.17
C GLU A 42 8.00 22.41 0.45
N LEU A 43 6.84 22.58 -0.18
CA LEU A 43 5.54 22.17 0.35
C LEU A 43 5.21 20.68 0.11
N CYS A 44 6.20 19.79 0.05
CA CYS A 44 5.99 18.37 -0.27
C CYS A 44 5.01 17.68 0.67
N ALA A 45 4.98 18.04 1.96
CA ALA A 45 3.99 17.51 2.91
C ALA A 45 2.55 17.94 2.57
N LEU A 46 2.34 19.20 2.17
CA LEU A 46 1.02 19.70 1.74
C LEU A 46 0.52 18.92 0.53
N HIS A 47 1.35 18.85 -0.51
CA HIS A 47 0.97 18.19 -1.76
C HIS A 47 0.80 16.67 -1.56
N SER A 48 1.62 16.05 -0.71
CA SER A 48 1.42 14.64 -0.33
C SER A 48 0.07 14.41 0.34
N LEU A 49 -0.34 15.29 1.26
CA LEU A 49 -1.65 15.19 1.90
C LEU A 49 -2.78 15.37 0.89
N ASN A 50 -2.75 16.42 0.06
CA ASN A 50 -3.79 16.66 -0.94
C ASN A 50 -3.87 15.52 -1.98
N ASN A 51 -2.72 15.00 -2.41
CA ASN A 51 -2.64 13.82 -3.28
C ASN A 51 -3.22 12.58 -2.60
N LEU A 52 -2.92 12.34 -1.32
CA LEU A 52 -3.47 11.21 -0.58
C LEU A 52 -5.00 11.26 -0.50
N PHE A 53 -5.56 12.45 -0.25
CA PHE A 53 -7.02 12.65 -0.18
C PHE A 53 -7.69 12.87 -1.54
N GLN A 54 -6.90 12.95 -2.61
CA GLN A 54 -7.38 13.20 -3.97
C GLN A 54 -8.24 14.47 -4.07
N ASP A 55 -7.85 15.53 -3.34
CA ASP A 55 -8.58 16.79 -3.26
C ASP A 55 -7.64 17.98 -3.02
N SER A 56 -7.62 18.94 -3.95
CA SER A 56 -6.83 20.18 -3.87
C SER A 56 -7.16 21.07 -2.68
N SER A 57 -8.36 20.92 -2.12
CA SER A 57 -8.86 21.71 -1.01
C SER A 57 -8.79 20.96 0.33
N ALA A 58 -8.26 19.72 0.32
CA ALA A 58 -8.17 18.89 1.52
C ALA A 58 -7.39 19.60 2.63
N PHE A 59 -6.24 20.18 2.27
CA PHE A 59 -5.41 21.01 3.13
C PHE A 59 -4.88 22.24 2.39
N SER A 60 -4.61 23.29 3.16
CA SER A 60 -3.90 24.48 2.67
C SER A 60 -2.64 24.75 3.47
N LYS A 61 -1.70 25.49 2.86
CA LYS A 61 -0.49 25.96 3.55
C LYS A 61 -0.82 26.67 4.86
N THR A 62 -1.84 27.54 4.87
CA THR A 62 -2.25 28.27 6.07
C THR A 62 -2.70 27.33 7.19
N GLN A 63 -3.45 26.28 6.85
CA GLN A 63 -3.86 25.27 7.84
C GLN A 63 -2.66 24.52 8.42
N LEU A 64 -1.71 24.08 7.58
CA LEU A 64 -0.51 23.38 8.06
C LEU A 64 0.41 24.31 8.87
N ASP A 65 0.52 25.57 8.47
CA ASP A 65 1.23 26.60 9.24
C ASP A 65 0.59 26.76 10.63
N SER A 66 -0.75 26.89 10.72
CA SER A 66 -1.47 26.98 12.00
C SER A 66 -1.26 25.76 12.90
N ILE A 67 -1.27 24.55 12.34
CA ILE A 67 -0.96 23.31 13.06
C ILE A 67 0.48 23.35 13.60
N CYS A 68 1.44 23.74 12.76
CA CYS A 68 2.85 23.87 13.15
C CYS A 68 3.02 24.87 14.31
N TYR A 69 2.29 25.99 14.31
CA TYR A 69 2.29 26.94 15.42
C TYR A 69 1.69 26.37 16.70
N ALA A 70 0.55 25.67 16.59
CA ALA A 70 -0.12 25.07 17.75
C ALA A 70 0.71 23.99 18.44
N LEU A 71 1.54 23.26 17.68
CA LEU A 71 2.45 22.24 18.21
C LEU A 71 3.68 22.84 18.94
N SER A 72 3.96 24.14 18.80
CA SER A 72 5.10 24.80 19.45
C SER A 72 4.80 26.26 19.80
N PRO A 73 3.92 26.51 20.79
CA PRO A 73 3.42 27.85 21.11
C PRO A 73 4.48 28.80 21.71
N ASP A 74 5.52 28.29 22.38
CA ASP A 74 6.44 29.09 23.21
C ASP A 74 7.83 29.35 22.59
N ASN A 75 8.05 29.02 21.31
CA ASN A 75 9.35 29.18 20.64
C ASN A 75 9.35 30.33 19.61
N TRP A 76 9.95 31.47 19.95
CA TRP A 76 10.25 32.56 19.00
C TRP A 76 11.13 32.09 17.82
N PHE A 77 11.92 31.04 18.04
CA PHE A 77 12.63 30.26 17.02
C PHE A 77 12.03 28.85 16.93
N ASN A 78 11.07 28.65 16.04
CA ASN A 78 10.38 27.37 15.88
C ASN A 78 11.34 26.30 15.29
N PRO A 79 11.74 25.23 16.02
CA PRO A 79 12.65 24.18 15.54
C PRO A 79 12.06 23.33 14.41
N HIS A 80 10.74 23.37 14.25
CA HIS A 80 9.95 22.70 13.21
C HIS A 80 9.64 23.64 12.04
N LYS A 81 10.13 24.88 12.09
CA LYS A 81 10.07 25.84 10.99
C LYS A 81 11.45 25.93 10.36
N SER A 82 11.54 25.65 9.05
CA SER A 82 12.59 26.29 8.26
C SER A 82 12.35 27.79 8.39
N LEU A 83 13.24 28.53 9.05
CA LEU A 83 13.17 29.93 9.52
C LEU A 83 12.48 30.97 8.60
N LEU A 84 12.13 30.60 7.36
CA LEU A 84 11.53 31.39 6.31
C LEU A 84 10.07 31.01 5.95
N GLY A 85 9.45 30.01 6.60
CA GLY A 85 8.05 29.62 6.31
C GLY A 85 7.86 28.93 4.94
N THR A 86 8.87 28.16 4.53
CA THR A 86 9.03 27.61 3.17
C THR A 86 8.26 26.32 2.88
N GLY A 87 7.70 25.65 3.90
CA GLY A 87 6.85 24.45 3.73
C GLY A 87 7.43 23.11 4.17
N ASN A 88 8.63 23.08 4.76
CA ASN A 88 9.28 21.86 5.24
C ASN A 88 8.67 21.36 6.57
N TYR A 89 7.45 20.82 6.49
CA TYR A 89 6.71 20.29 7.63
C TYR A 89 7.24 18.90 8.04
N ASP A 90 7.26 18.66 9.35
CA ASP A 90 7.66 17.37 9.92
C ASP A 90 6.47 16.40 10.03
N ILE A 91 6.75 15.20 10.55
CA ILE A 91 5.72 14.17 10.74
C ILE A 91 4.64 14.59 11.75
N ASN A 92 4.94 15.42 12.74
CA ASN A 92 3.95 15.82 13.75
C ASN A 92 2.88 16.71 13.13
N VAL A 93 3.27 17.62 12.25
CA VAL A 93 2.32 18.43 11.47
C VAL A 93 1.43 17.54 10.60
N ILE A 94 2.02 16.54 9.91
CA ILE A 94 1.28 15.58 9.09
C ILE A 94 0.30 14.76 9.95
N MET A 95 0.73 14.23 11.09
CA MET A 95 -0.11 13.48 12.03
C MET A 95 -1.27 14.33 12.52
N SER A 96 -1.01 15.55 12.99
CA SER A 96 -2.06 16.46 13.44
C SER A 96 -3.04 16.82 12.32
N ALA A 97 -2.55 17.03 11.09
CA ALA A 97 -3.41 17.29 9.93
C ALA A 97 -4.32 16.09 9.63
N LEU A 98 -3.78 14.88 9.63
CA LEU A 98 -4.55 13.64 9.42
C LEU A 98 -5.61 13.42 10.50
N THR A 99 -5.29 13.73 11.76
CA THR A 99 -6.25 13.67 12.87
C THR A 99 -7.47 14.55 12.61
N THR A 100 -7.31 15.73 11.98
CA THR A 100 -8.47 16.59 11.63
C THR A 100 -9.42 15.98 10.59
N LYS A 101 -8.96 14.95 9.87
CA LYS A 101 -9.75 14.18 8.89
C LYS A 101 -10.18 12.81 9.44
N GLY A 102 -10.12 12.59 10.75
CA GLY A 102 -10.48 11.30 11.37
C GLY A 102 -9.54 10.15 11.02
N CYS A 103 -8.34 10.47 10.52
CA CYS A 103 -7.31 9.51 10.20
C CYS A 103 -6.24 9.47 11.30
N ALA A 104 -5.42 8.43 11.25
CA ALA A 104 -4.26 8.25 12.10
C ALA A 104 -3.10 7.64 11.33
N VAL A 105 -1.92 7.68 11.95
CA VAL A 105 -0.64 7.32 11.33
C VAL A 105 -0.04 6.15 12.07
N VAL A 106 0.11 5.03 11.37
CA VAL A 106 0.84 3.86 11.87
C VAL A 106 2.23 3.86 11.28
N TRP A 107 3.25 3.87 12.13
CA TRP A 107 4.63 3.69 11.71
C TRP A 107 4.87 2.21 11.38
N PHE A 108 5.16 1.90 10.12
CA PHE A 108 5.43 0.52 9.72
C PHE A 108 6.82 0.07 10.18
N ASP A 109 6.90 -1.08 10.85
CA ASP A 109 8.17 -1.66 11.27
C ASP A 109 8.88 -2.29 10.07
N LYS A 110 10.01 -1.72 9.66
CA LYS A 110 10.78 -2.17 8.48
C LYS A 110 11.32 -3.59 8.56
N ARG A 111 11.28 -4.20 9.74
CA ARG A 111 11.70 -5.59 9.95
C ARG A 111 10.59 -6.59 9.58
N LYS A 112 9.36 -6.11 9.37
CA LYS A 112 8.20 -6.93 9.08
C LYS A 112 7.92 -6.94 7.58
N ASP A 113 7.35 -8.04 7.08
CA ASP A 113 6.94 -8.13 5.68
C ASP A 113 5.62 -7.35 5.47
N PRO A 114 5.49 -6.53 4.41
CA PRO A 114 4.24 -5.81 4.10
C PRO A 114 3.01 -6.70 3.93
N ASN A 115 3.16 -8.02 3.76
CA ASN A 115 2.07 -9.00 3.75
C ASN A 115 1.17 -8.94 4.99
N ILE A 116 1.71 -8.50 6.13
CA ILE A 116 0.91 -8.34 7.36
C ILE A 116 -0.13 -7.22 7.26
N VAL A 117 0.00 -6.32 6.29
CA VAL A 117 -0.92 -5.18 6.17
C VAL A 117 -2.21 -5.62 5.49
N ALA A 118 -3.34 -5.38 6.16
CA ALA A 118 -4.69 -5.46 5.60
C ALA A 118 -4.93 -4.22 4.71
N LEU A 119 -4.56 -4.32 3.42
CA LEU A 119 -4.55 -3.20 2.48
C LEU A 119 -5.93 -2.56 2.28
N GLU A 120 -6.99 -3.34 2.42
CA GLU A 120 -8.38 -2.91 2.34
C GLU A 120 -8.81 -2.00 3.51
N LYS A 121 -8.04 -1.99 4.60
CA LYS A 121 -8.27 -1.12 5.77
C LYS A 121 -7.40 0.14 5.75
N VAL A 122 -6.52 0.27 4.75
CA VAL A 122 -5.58 1.37 4.62
C VAL A 122 -6.14 2.43 3.68
N VAL A 123 -6.22 3.67 4.17
CA VAL A 123 -6.57 4.84 3.37
C VAL A 123 -5.46 5.08 2.34
N GLY A 124 -4.21 5.05 2.75
CA GLY A 124 -3.08 5.07 1.83
C GLY A 124 -1.78 5.06 2.60
N PHE A 125 -0.69 5.40 1.93
CA PHE A 125 0.65 5.40 2.52
C PHE A 125 1.28 6.77 2.36
N ILE A 126 2.05 7.16 3.36
CA ILE A 126 2.98 8.29 3.26
C ILE A 126 4.37 7.74 3.45
N LEU A 127 5.27 8.04 2.53
CA LEU A 127 6.68 7.69 2.60
C LEU A 127 7.48 8.94 2.93
N ASN A 128 8.53 8.76 3.74
CA ASN A 128 9.55 9.77 3.96
C ASN A 128 10.84 9.27 3.32
N VAL A 129 11.21 9.82 2.17
CA VAL A 129 12.35 9.38 1.39
C VAL A 129 13.46 10.44 1.37
N PRO A 130 14.73 10.03 1.29
CA PRO A 130 15.81 10.98 1.07
C PRO A 130 15.66 11.61 -0.32
N SER A 131 15.72 12.94 -0.37
CA SER A 131 15.74 13.73 -1.58
C SER A 131 17.12 14.34 -1.77
N GLU A 132 17.67 14.10 -2.96
CA GLU A 132 18.90 14.73 -3.41
C GLU A 132 18.58 16.02 -4.17
N TYR A 133 19.38 17.06 -3.94
CA TYR A 133 19.31 18.29 -4.72
C TYR A 133 20.53 18.38 -5.64
N ARG A 134 20.29 18.53 -6.94
CA ARG A 134 21.35 18.72 -7.94
C ARG A 134 21.31 20.19 -8.40
N LEU A 135 22.42 20.91 -8.19
CA LEU A 135 22.63 22.23 -8.81
C LEU A 135 23.66 22.05 -9.92
N GLY A 136 23.17 21.92 -11.15
CA GLY A 136 24.01 21.61 -12.31
C GLY A 136 24.75 20.27 -12.11
N PRO A 137 26.07 20.19 -12.38
CA PRO A 137 26.84 18.95 -12.21
C PRO A 137 27.18 18.63 -10.74
N VAL A 138 26.86 19.54 -9.79
CA VAL A 138 27.23 19.38 -8.38
C VAL A 138 26.04 18.83 -7.59
N GLN A 139 26.23 17.66 -7.01
CA GLN A 139 25.33 17.11 -6.01
C GLN A 139 25.62 17.79 -4.67
N LEU A 140 24.66 18.56 -4.15
CA LEU A 140 24.84 19.20 -2.85
C LEU A 140 24.77 18.13 -1.75
N PRO A 141 25.65 18.17 -0.72
CA PRO A 141 25.66 17.20 0.38
C PRO A 141 24.46 17.34 1.35
N LEU A 142 23.46 18.14 1.00
CA LEU A 142 22.29 18.40 1.83
C LEU A 142 21.18 17.39 1.50
N ARG A 143 21.16 16.27 2.22
CA ARG A 143 20.05 15.30 2.17
C ARG A 143 18.83 15.93 2.84
N ARG A 144 17.80 16.24 2.06
CA ARG A 144 16.51 16.67 2.59
C ARG A 144 15.56 15.50 2.62
N LYS A 145 14.58 15.55 3.51
CA LYS A 145 13.48 14.60 3.55
C LYS A 145 12.41 15.04 2.57
N HIS A 146 11.71 14.07 1.98
CA HIS A 146 10.66 14.30 1.01
C HIS A 146 9.49 13.39 1.31
N TRP A 147 8.31 13.99 1.34
CA TRP A 147 7.07 13.27 1.58
C TRP A 147 6.49 12.84 0.24
N VAL A 148 6.07 11.58 0.18
CA VAL A 148 5.45 10.97 -1.00
C VAL A 148 4.18 10.26 -0.56
N ALA A 149 3.09 10.45 -1.30
CA ALA A 149 1.85 9.73 -1.08
C ALA A 149 1.71 8.55 -2.03
N ILE A 150 1.16 7.45 -1.53
CA ILE A 150 0.70 6.32 -2.34
C ILE A 150 -0.76 6.06 -2.00
N ARG A 151 -1.60 5.92 -3.04
CA ARG A 151 -3.05 5.74 -2.87
C ARG A 151 -3.60 4.75 -3.88
N SER A 152 -4.56 3.93 -3.42
CA SER A 152 -5.40 3.12 -4.31
C SER A 152 -6.53 3.98 -4.88
N ILE A 153 -6.64 3.97 -6.21
CA ILE A 153 -7.66 4.68 -6.97
C ILE A 153 -8.21 3.68 -7.98
N ARG A 154 -9.50 3.34 -7.86
CA ARG A 154 -10.17 2.34 -8.70
C ARG A 154 -9.45 0.97 -8.69
N GLY A 155 -8.91 0.56 -7.54
CA GLY A 155 -8.25 -0.74 -7.36
C GLY A 155 -6.81 -0.82 -7.86
N VAL A 156 -6.22 0.30 -8.29
CA VAL A 156 -4.82 0.41 -8.71
C VAL A 156 -4.10 1.38 -7.79
N TYR A 157 -2.91 1.02 -7.35
CA TYR A 157 -2.04 1.86 -6.54
C TYR A 157 -1.16 2.73 -7.41
N TYR A 158 -1.08 4.01 -7.02
CA TYR A 158 -0.27 5.02 -7.70
C TYR A 158 0.74 5.62 -6.74
N ASN A 159 1.96 5.82 -7.23
CA ASN A 159 2.93 6.72 -6.66
C ASN A 159 2.53 8.15 -7.05
N LEU A 160 2.14 8.94 -6.05
CA LEU A 160 1.69 10.33 -6.19
C LEU A 160 2.75 11.30 -5.68
N ASP A 161 4.03 10.98 -5.89
CA ASP A 161 5.13 11.90 -5.63
C ASP A 161 4.89 13.20 -6.40
N SER A 162 4.69 14.28 -5.65
CA SER A 162 4.51 15.63 -6.17
C SER A 162 5.65 16.15 -7.06
N LYS A 163 6.83 15.51 -7.07
CA LYS A 163 7.92 15.82 -8.01
C LYS A 163 7.76 15.16 -9.38
N LEU A 164 6.86 14.20 -9.53
CA LEU A 164 6.60 13.56 -10.81
C LEU A 164 5.74 14.44 -11.69
N GLU A 165 6.01 14.39 -12.99
CA GLU A 165 5.20 15.08 -14.00
C GLU A 165 3.77 14.53 -14.09
N ALA A 166 3.56 13.27 -13.69
CA ALA A 166 2.27 12.60 -13.60
C ALA A 166 2.36 11.44 -12.60
N PRO A 167 1.23 10.94 -12.08
CA PRO A 167 1.18 9.73 -11.26
C PRO A 167 1.84 8.54 -11.94
N GLU A 168 2.66 7.81 -11.20
CA GLU A 168 3.26 6.55 -11.66
C GLU A 168 2.43 5.37 -11.16
N ILE A 169 2.09 4.44 -12.06
CA ILE A 169 1.37 3.22 -11.70
C ILE A 169 2.33 2.29 -10.94
N ILE A 170 1.93 1.85 -9.75
CA ILE A 170 2.62 0.78 -9.03
C ILE A 170 2.01 -0.57 -9.43
N GLY A 171 0.66 -0.67 -9.48
CA GLY A 171 -0.05 -1.89 -9.84
C GLY A 171 -1.17 -2.22 -8.85
N LYS A 172 -1.46 -3.51 -8.66
CA LYS A 172 -2.45 -3.99 -7.69
C LYS A 172 -1.74 -4.31 -6.36
N GLU A 173 -2.39 -5.10 -5.51
CA GLU A 173 -1.90 -5.40 -4.16
C GLU A 173 -0.53 -6.07 -4.13
N ASN A 174 -0.29 -7.06 -4.99
CA ASN A 174 0.99 -7.80 -4.99
C ASN A 174 2.15 -6.90 -5.43
N GLU A 175 1.93 -6.08 -6.46
CA GLU A 175 2.91 -5.13 -6.95
C GLU A 175 3.20 -4.05 -5.91
N LEU A 176 2.17 -3.56 -5.19
CA LEU A 176 2.36 -2.65 -4.06
C LEU A 176 3.19 -3.30 -2.95
N ARG A 177 2.89 -4.54 -2.55
CA ARG A 177 3.64 -5.22 -1.49
C ARG A 177 5.11 -5.38 -1.87
N ASN A 178 5.38 -5.73 -3.13
CA ASN A 178 6.74 -5.79 -3.67
C ASN A 178 7.42 -4.42 -3.66
N TYR A 179 6.72 -3.38 -4.12
CA TYR A 179 7.21 -2.00 -4.09
C TYR A 179 7.58 -1.56 -2.65
N LEU A 180 6.68 -1.75 -1.68
CA LEU A 180 6.94 -1.41 -0.28
C LEU A 180 8.12 -2.20 0.29
N ARG A 181 8.25 -3.49 -0.06
CA ARG A 181 9.38 -4.32 0.37
C ARG A 181 10.71 -3.76 -0.12
N GLU A 182 10.78 -3.26 -1.35
CA GLU A 182 11.99 -2.60 -1.87
C GLU A 182 12.27 -1.28 -1.14
N GLU A 183 11.25 -0.47 -0.89
CA GLU A 183 11.39 0.81 -0.17
C GLU A 183 11.93 0.60 1.26
N LEU A 184 11.46 -0.44 1.96
CA LEU A 184 11.85 -0.76 3.34
C LEU A 184 13.31 -1.26 3.47
N LYS A 185 13.95 -1.71 2.38
CA LYS A 185 15.39 -2.10 2.40
C LYS A 185 16.30 -0.90 2.70
N CYS A 186 15.86 0.31 2.37
CA CYS A 186 16.63 1.52 2.61
C CYS A 186 16.45 2.03 4.05
N LYS A 187 17.54 2.08 4.81
CA LYS A 187 17.51 2.52 6.22
C LYS A 187 17.03 3.96 6.41
N ASP A 188 17.25 4.81 5.41
CA ASP A 188 16.91 6.23 5.46
C ASP A 188 15.46 6.53 5.01
N LYS A 189 14.69 5.50 4.58
CA LYS A 189 13.29 5.64 4.15
C LYS A 189 12.32 5.17 5.21
N GLU A 190 11.32 5.97 5.57
CA GLU A 190 10.23 5.53 6.46
C GLU A 190 8.94 5.32 5.68
N VAL A 191 8.15 4.32 6.08
CA VAL A 191 6.81 4.05 5.54
C VAL A 191 5.79 4.21 6.65
N PHE A 192 4.76 5.01 6.39
CA PHE A 192 3.64 5.25 7.28
C PHE A 192 2.35 4.76 6.63
N LEU A 193 1.57 3.95 7.35
CA LEU A 193 0.22 3.58 6.93
C LEU A 193 -0.75 4.65 7.44
N ILE A 194 -1.59 5.14 6.55
CA ILE A 194 -2.67 6.05 6.92
C ILE A 194 -3.96 5.24 6.99
N VAL A 195 -4.58 5.23 8.16
CA VAL A 195 -5.79 4.47 8.46
C VAL A 195 -6.81 5.37 9.14
N THR A 196 -8.07 4.98 9.20
CA THR A 196 -9.03 5.66 10.08
C THR A 196 -8.64 5.45 11.55
N GLN A 197 -9.00 6.39 12.43
CA GLN A 197 -8.75 6.26 13.87
C GLN A 197 -9.32 4.97 14.47
N GLU A 198 -10.46 4.50 13.99
CA GLU A 198 -11.08 3.23 14.42
C GLU A 198 -10.18 2.03 14.08
N VAL A 199 -9.70 1.95 12.83
CA VAL A 199 -8.79 0.89 12.37
C VAL A 199 -7.48 0.90 13.17
N GLU A 200 -6.94 2.09 13.49
CA GLU A 200 -5.77 2.19 14.37
C GLU A 200 -6.09 1.68 15.79
N HIS A 201 -7.19 2.14 16.38
CA HIS A 201 -7.62 1.78 17.74
C HIS A 201 -7.74 0.25 17.92
N TYR A 202 -8.39 -0.43 16.97
CA TYR A 202 -8.54 -1.89 16.99
C TYR A 202 -7.34 -2.63 16.39
N ARG A 203 -6.33 -1.91 15.88
CA ARG A 203 -5.19 -2.45 15.13
C ARG A 203 -5.57 -3.41 14.00
N SER A 204 -6.75 -3.22 13.40
CA SER A 204 -7.30 -4.13 12.38
C SER A 204 -6.61 -4.03 11.02
N TRP A 205 -5.65 -3.11 10.88
CA TRP A 205 -4.70 -3.05 9.76
C TRP A 205 -3.64 -4.15 9.80
N ASN A 206 -3.44 -4.85 10.93
CA ASN A 206 -2.41 -5.87 11.10
C ASN A 206 -2.99 -7.29 11.09
N ASN A 207 -2.57 -8.10 10.12
CA ASN A 207 -2.94 -9.50 9.92
C ASN A 207 -1.91 -10.51 10.44
N GLU A 208 -0.89 -10.10 11.23
CA GLU A 208 0.14 -11.01 11.76
C GLU A 208 -0.43 -12.29 12.38
N ASN A 209 -1.49 -12.19 13.19
CA ASN A 209 -2.09 -13.35 13.84
C ASN A 209 -2.85 -14.25 12.85
N LYS A 210 -3.36 -13.70 11.74
CA LYS A 210 -4.03 -14.51 10.70
C LYS A 210 -3.05 -15.25 9.82
N LEU A 211 -1.87 -14.66 9.60
CA LEU A 211 -0.79 -15.30 8.85
C LEU A 211 -0.26 -16.52 9.60
N SER A 212 -0.05 -16.42 10.91
CA SER A 212 0.38 -17.58 11.72
C SER A 212 -0.66 -18.70 11.74
N ASP A 213 -1.94 -18.37 11.82
CA ASP A 213 -3.02 -19.37 11.83
C ASP A 213 -3.12 -20.07 10.46
N ASN A 214 -3.04 -19.30 9.36
CA ASN A 214 -3.06 -19.86 8.01
C ASN A 214 -1.79 -20.66 7.67
N GLU A 215 -0.61 -20.22 8.11
CA GLU A 215 0.64 -20.98 7.96
C GLU A 215 0.61 -22.25 8.79
N PHE A 216 0.04 -22.23 10.00
CA PHE A 216 -0.17 -23.44 10.79
C PHE A 216 -1.13 -24.41 10.11
N ILE A 217 -2.28 -23.93 9.61
CA ILE A 217 -3.23 -24.77 8.86
C ILE A 217 -2.60 -25.31 7.58
N ALA A 218 -1.85 -24.51 6.83
CA ALA A 218 -1.16 -24.93 5.61
C ALA A 218 -0.04 -25.93 5.89
N ALA A 219 0.72 -25.74 6.98
CA ALA A 219 1.75 -26.69 7.42
C ALA A 219 1.15 -28.01 7.90
N VAL A 220 0.01 -27.97 8.61
CA VAL A 220 -0.75 -29.17 9.01
C VAL A 220 -1.32 -29.89 7.77
N ALA A 221 -1.89 -29.16 6.81
CA ALA A 221 -2.40 -29.73 5.57
C ALA A 221 -1.28 -30.35 4.71
N SER A 222 -0.14 -29.67 4.59
CA SER A 222 1.04 -30.19 3.87
C SER A 222 1.68 -31.39 4.57
N SER A 223 1.50 -31.54 5.89
CA SER A 223 1.97 -32.73 6.65
C SER A 223 1.02 -33.93 6.52
N LEU A 224 -0.17 -33.74 5.94
CA LEU A 224 -1.19 -34.78 5.75
C LEU A 224 -1.23 -35.34 4.31
N GLU A 225 -0.36 -34.88 3.40
CA GLU A 225 -0.33 -35.36 2.01
C GLU A 225 0.55 -36.61 1.77
N ASP A 226 0.90 -37.36 2.82
CA ASP A 226 1.57 -38.65 2.69
C ASP A 226 0.81 -39.75 3.45
N SER A 227 -0.47 -39.93 3.13
CA SER A 227 -1.17 -41.21 3.26
C SER A 227 -2.55 -41.14 2.62
N ASP A 228 -2.75 -42.00 1.64
CA ASP A 228 -4.03 -42.17 0.98
C ASP A 228 -5.07 -42.82 1.93
N SER A 229 -6.31 -42.35 1.76
CA SER A 229 -7.59 -42.96 2.14
C SER A 229 -8.24 -42.71 3.51
N GLN A 230 -9.51 -42.30 3.38
CA GLN A 230 -10.68 -42.39 4.27
C GLN A 230 -11.10 -41.14 5.07
N SER A 231 -12.25 -40.62 4.63
CA SER A 231 -13.08 -39.60 5.26
C SER A 231 -13.42 -39.91 6.72
N SER A 232 -13.49 -38.88 7.55
CA SER A 232 -14.69 -38.66 8.38
C SER A 232 -14.72 -37.23 8.89
N SER A 233 -15.79 -36.52 8.53
CA SER A 233 -16.10 -35.20 9.06
C SER A 233 -16.31 -35.28 10.57
N PHE A 234 -15.56 -34.49 11.33
CA PHE A 234 -15.76 -34.34 12.77
C PHE A 234 -16.95 -33.39 13.01
N ASN A 235 -18.09 -33.92 13.46
CA ASN A 235 -19.24 -33.12 13.88
C ASN A 235 -19.23 -32.95 15.41
N PRO A 236 -19.22 -31.72 15.94
CA PRO A 236 -19.37 -31.49 17.38
C PRO A 236 -20.78 -31.84 17.86
N PRO A 237 -20.97 -32.21 19.14
CA PRO A 237 -22.25 -32.71 19.64
C PRO A 237 -23.29 -31.58 19.74
N GLY A 238 -24.45 -31.71 19.09
CA GLY A 238 -25.64 -30.90 19.40
C GLY A 238 -26.53 -30.40 18.26
N PHE A 239 -26.21 -30.63 16.99
CA PHE A 239 -27.06 -30.20 15.85
C PHE A 239 -27.56 -31.39 15.02
N LYS A 240 -28.83 -31.33 14.57
CA LYS A 240 -29.47 -32.34 13.73
C LYS A 240 -30.05 -31.72 12.43
N TYR A 241 -29.96 -32.53 11.37
CA TYR A 241 -30.54 -32.45 10.01
C TYR A 241 -29.81 -31.53 9.01
N ILE A 242 -29.66 -31.87 7.73
CA ILE A 242 -30.63 -32.49 6.79
C ILE A 242 -29.95 -33.50 5.85
N ASP A 243 -30.72 -34.52 5.49
CA ASP A 243 -30.35 -35.70 4.71
C ASP A 243 -29.98 -35.39 3.24
N GLN A 244 -29.20 -36.33 2.70
CA GLN A 244 -28.86 -36.48 1.30
C GLN A 244 -30.12 -36.67 0.45
N GLU A 245 -30.34 -35.78 -0.52
CA GLU A 245 -31.11 -36.09 -1.72
C GLU A 245 -30.21 -35.87 -2.94
N THR A 246 -29.25 -36.77 -3.12
CA THR A 246 -28.53 -36.95 -4.39
C THR A 246 -28.91 -38.33 -4.93
N ALA A 247 -30.04 -38.43 -5.63
CA ALA A 247 -30.37 -39.60 -6.47
C ALA A 247 -31.67 -39.38 -7.25
N SER A 248 -31.75 -38.37 -8.13
CA SER A 248 -32.84 -38.34 -9.13
C SER A 248 -32.54 -37.59 -10.43
N ILE A 249 -31.41 -36.89 -10.58
CA ILE A 249 -31.16 -36.10 -11.80
C ILE A 249 -30.20 -36.80 -12.78
N GLU A 250 -29.27 -37.64 -12.31
CA GLU A 250 -28.29 -38.28 -13.22
C GLU A 250 -28.86 -39.43 -14.06
N ASN A 251 -29.91 -40.13 -13.60
CA ASN A 251 -30.57 -41.17 -14.41
C ASN A 251 -31.51 -40.60 -15.50
N GLN A 252 -31.73 -39.29 -15.55
CA GLN A 252 -32.65 -38.67 -16.50
C GLN A 252 -31.95 -38.04 -17.71
N LEU A 253 -30.61 -37.94 -17.70
CA LEU A 253 -29.83 -37.38 -18.82
C LEU A 253 -29.30 -38.45 -19.80
N ASP A 254 -29.03 -39.66 -19.32
CA ASP A 254 -28.57 -40.77 -20.20
C ASP A 254 -29.69 -41.36 -21.07
N GLY A 255 -30.96 -41.22 -20.66
CA GLY A 255 -32.12 -41.66 -21.46
C GLY A 255 -32.49 -40.72 -22.62
N ILE A 256 -32.10 -39.44 -22.55
CA ILE A 256 -32.45 -38.42 -23.56
C ILE A 256 -31.44 -38.44 -24.72
N ILE A 257 -30.18 -38.80 -24.46
CA ILE A 257 -29.12 -38.82 -25.49
C ILE A 257 -29.23 -40.07 -26.37
N SER A 258 -29.71 -41.21 -25.85
CA SER A 258 -29.92 -42.44 -26.64
C SER A 258 -31.16 -42.41 -27.56
N SER A 259 -32.07 -41.44 -27.34
CA SER A 259 -33.34 -41.33 -28.07
C SER A 259 -33.27 -40.39 -29.29
N LYS A 260 -32.21 -39.60 -29.45
CA LYS A 260 -32.07 -38.61 -30.54
C LYS A 260 -31.34 -39.11 -31.80
N ASP A 261 -30.69 -40.27 -31.73
CA ASP A 261 -29.93 -40.84 -32.87
C ASP A 261 -30.71 -41.88 -33.70
N LYS A 262 -32.04 -42.00 -33.51
CA LYS A 262 -32.88 -42.96 -34.25
C LYS A 262 -34.03 -42.36 -35.07
N GLU A 263 -34.08 -41.03 -35.22
CA GLU A 263 -35.16 -40.35 -35.96
C GLU A 263 -34.66 -39.51 -37.15
N GLU A 264 -33.55 -39.91 -37.77
CA GLU A 264 -33.13 -39.45 -39.10
C GLU A 264 -32.60 -40.64 -39.92
N ASN A 265 -33.50 -41.51 -40.39
CA ASN A 265 -33.26 -42.44 -41.50
C ASN A 265 -34.56 -43.16 -41.86
N TRP A 266 -35.49 -42.45 -42.51
CA TRP A 266 -36.50 -42.88 -43.50
C TRP A 266 -37.03 -41.61 -44.20
#